data_AF-A0A0V0Q8Y4-F1
#
_entry.id   AF-A0A0V0Q8Y4-F1
#
_cell.length_a   1.000
_cell.length_b   1.000
_cell.length_c   1.000
_cell.angle_alpha   90.00
_cell.angle_beta   90.00
_cell.angle_gamma   90.00
#
_symmetry.space_group_name_H-M   'P 1'
#
loop_
_entity.id
_entity.type
_entity.pdbx_description
1 polymer ?
#
loop_
_entity_poly.entity_id
_entity_poly.type
_entity_poly.pdbx_seq_one_letter_code
_entity_poly.pdbx_strand_id
1 'polypeptide(L)'
;MQVQLKPQQRKNQEDLEEKNRKHMENVFGDEDDEEEEVQLPKNAKKSNNIGRDTITSQGPNSFGKNRKTGFTNDNSFRPWATDIELKHHKLSRPQIEYLNDKIVEDQLKKKEIDMLKQKEEQLAKQKQKELQKIKEKIKEEKNKVKICTLCKRKFENMQKLLIHEEKSELHQNNLKKLQA
;
A
#
# COMPACT_ATOMS: atom_id res chain seq x y z
N MET A 1 -39.97 8.54 7.77
CA MET A 1 -39.73 8.73 6.32
C MET A 1 -39.48 7.36 5.70
N GLN A 2 -40.43 6.82 4.95
CA GLN A 2 -40.22 5.59 4.17
C GLN A 2 -39.51 5.97 2.87
N VAL A 3 -38.34 5.37 2.63
CA VAL A 3 -37.57 5.54 1.39
C VAL A 3 -38.18 4.60 0.34
N GLN A 4 -38.98 5.13 -0.57
CA GLN A 4 -39.46 4.38 -1.74
C GLN A 4 -38.38 4.37 -2.81
N LEU A 5 -37.73 3.21 -2.96
CA LEU A 5 -36.76 2.94 -4.03
C LEU A 5 -37.48 2.77 -5.38
N LYS A 6 -36.87 3.34 -6.43
CA LYS A 6 -37.41 3.43 -7.81
C LYS A 6 -37.55 2.04 -8.46
N PRO A 7 -38.54 1.83 -9.35
CA PRO A 7 -38.88 0.50 -9.91
C PRO A 7 -37.74 -0.21 -10.65
N GLN A 8 -36.84 0.54 -11.29
CA GLN A 8 -35.74 -0.02 -12.10
C GLN A 8 -34.70 -0.80 -11.27
N GLN A 9 -34.59 -0.52 -9.97
CA GLN A 9 -33.57 -1.13 -9.10
C GLN A 9 -34.02 -2.47 -8.49
N ARG A 10 -35.33 -2.80 -8.53
CA ARG A 10 -35.86 -4.05 -7.96
C ARG A 10 -35.65 -5.27 -8.87
N LYS A 11 -35.83 -5.08 -10.19
CA LYS A 11 -35.65 -6.17 -11.18
C LYS A 11 -34.22 -6.74 -11.18
N ASN A 12 -33.21 -5.89 -11.05
CA ASN A 12 -31.81 -6.33 -11.03
C ASN A 12 -31.42 -7.08 -9.74
N GLN A 13 -32.20 -6.94 -8.66
CA GLN A 13 -31.94 -7.61 -7.39
C GLN A 13 -32.53 -9.02 -7.38
N GLU A 14 -33.73 -9.20 -7.92
CA GLU A 14 -34.42 -10.48 -8.01
C GLU A 14 -33.69 -11.47 -8.95
N ASP A 15 -33.19 -10.99 -10.09
CA ASP A 15 -32.41 -11.82 -11.04
C ASP A 15 -31.05 -12.29 -10.49
N LEU A 16 -30.48 -11.55 -9.53
CA LEU A 16 -29.21 -11.88 -8.88
C LEU A 16 -29.40 -12.92 -7.77
N GLU A 17 -30.50 -12.82 -7.02
CA GLU A 17 -30.86 -13.78 -5.98
C GLU A 17 -31.24 -15.15 -6.55
N GLU A 18 -31.90 -15.20 -7.72
CA GLU A 18 -32.23 -16.47 -8.36
C GLU A 18 -30.99 -17.21 -8.88
N LYS A 19 -29.98 -16.49 -9.39
CA LYS A 19 -28.70 -17.08 -9.81
C LYS A 19 -27.92 -17.65 -8.62
N ASN A 20 -27.95 -16.97 -7.47
CA ASN A 20 -27.29 -17.46 -6.26
C ASN A 20 -27.97 -18.70 -5.67
N ARG A 21 -29.31 -18.78 -5.73
CA ARG A 21 -30.04 -19.99 -5.29
C ARG A 21 -29.69 -21.22 -6.13
N LYS A 22 -29.64 -21.08 -7.46
CA LYS A 22 -29.25 -22.18 -8.38
C LYS A 22 -27.79 -22.61 -8.19
N HIS A 23 -26.91 -21.69 -7.82
CA HIS A 23 -25.51 -22.03 -7.53
C HIS A 23 -25.35 -22.83 -6.22
N MET A 24 -26.12 -22.50 -5.18
CA MET A 24 -26.04 -23.19 -3.89
C MET A 24 -26.61 -24.61 -3.95
N GLU A 25 -27.63 -24.84 -4.78
CA GLU A 25 -28.26 -26.16 -4.94
C GLU A 25 -27.33 -27.18 -5.65
N ASN A 26 -26.45 -26.70 -6.54
CA ASN A 26 -25.47 -27.53 -7.25
C ASN A 26 -24.22 -27.87 -6.44
N VAL A 27 -24.02 -27.23 -5.27
CA VAL A 27 -22.86 -27.48 -4.38
C VAL A 27 -23.17 -28.53 -3.31
N PHE A 28 -24.46 -28.80 -3.07
CA PHE A 28 -24.93 -29.77 -2.07
C PHE A 28 -25.83 -30.87 -2.66
N GLY A 29 -25.83 -31.06 -3.98
CA GLY A 29 -26.47 -32.19 -4.62
C GLY A 29 -25.62 -33.45 -4.43
N ASP A 30 -26.15 -34.45 -3.73
CA ASP A 30 -25.62 -35.80 -3.68
C ASP A 30 -25.72 -36.43 -5.07
N GLU A 31 -24.61 -36.44 -5.83
CA GLU A 31 -24.44 -37.29 -6.99
C GLU A 31 -23.68 -38.55 -6.53
N ASP A 32 -24.34 -39.69 -6.73
CA ASP A 32 -23.91 -41.06 -6.47
C ASP A 32 -22.45 -41.33 -6.87
N ASP A 33 -21.75 -42.09 -6.02
CA ASP A 33 -20.48 -42.77 -6.31
C ASP A 33 -20.66 -43.79 -7.46
N GLU A 34 -20.71 -43.31 -8.71
CA GLU A 34 -20.49 -44.15 -9.88
C GLU A 34 -19.00 -44.07 -10.22
N GLU A 35 -18.28 -45.15 -9.88
CA GLU A 35 -16.83 -45.31 -9.97
C GLU A 35 -16.36 -45.26 -11.44
N GLU A 36 -16.31 -44.06 -12.02
CA GLU A 36 -15.75 -43.83 -13.34
C GLU A 36 -14.23 -44.04 -13.28
N GLU A 37 -13.74 -45.12 -13.90
CA GLU A 37 -12.32 -45.47 -13.92
C GLU A 37 -11.53 -44.42 -14.73
N VAL A 38 -11.14 -43.33 -14.07
CA VAL A 38 -10.41 -42.21 -14.66
C VAL A 38 -9.10 -42.72 -15.26
N GLN A 39 -9.02 -42.75 -16.60
CA GLN A 39 -7.84 -43.15 -17.34
C GLN A 39 -6.69 -42.17 -17.09
N LEU A 40 -5.86 -42.46 -16.09
CA LEU A 40 -4.71 -41.66 -15.75
C LEU A 40 -3.72 -41.59 -16.94
N PRO A 41 -3.14 -40.40 -17.24
CA PRO A 41 -2.14 -40.23 -18.29
C PRO A 41 -0.95 -41.19 -18.11
N LYS A 42 -0.33 -41.65 -19.20
CA LYS A 42 0.73 -42.69 -19.21
C LYS A 42 1.94 -42.41 -18.30
N ASN A 43 2.11 -41.17 -17.84
CA ASN A 43 3.22 -40.74 -17.00
C ASN A 43 2.79 -40.41 -15.55
N ALA A 44 1.51 -40.60 -15.21
CA ALA A 44 0.99 -40.34 -13.88
C ALA A 44 1.34 -41.51 -12.94
N LYS A 45 1.96 -41.20 -11.81
CA LYS A 45 2.28 -42.19 -10.77
C LYS A 45 1.01 -42.48 -9.96
N LYS A 46 0.52 -43.72 -10.00
CA LYS A 46 -0.51 -44.19 -9.06
C LYS A 46 0.09 -44.24 -7.65
N SER A 47 -0.66 -43.81 -6.63
CA SER A 47 -0.21 -43.90 -5.24
C SER A 47 -0.09 -45.37 -4.82
N ASN A 48 1.04 -45.76 -4.22
CA ASN A 48 1.32 -47.15 -3.80
C ASN A 48 0.52 -47.63 -2.57
N ASN A 49 -0.60 -46.99 -2.21
CA ASN A 49 -1.44 -47.42 -1.10
C ASN A 49 -2.37 -48.56 -1.56
N ILE A 50 -1.79 -49.77 -1.67
CA ILE A 50 -2.55 -51.01 -1.93
C ILE A 50 -3.15 -51.48 -0.59
N GLY A 51 -4.26 -50.87 -0.20
CA GLY A 51 -5.13 -51.39 0.85
C GLY A 51 -4.66 -51.23 2.30
N ARG A 52 -5.58 -51.57 3.20
CA ARG A 52 -5.52 -51.33 4.66
C ARG A 52 -4.36 -52.05 5.37
N ASP A 53 -3.78 -53.08 4.77
CA ASP A 53 -2.68 -53.86 5.35
C ASP A 53 -1.27 -53.49 4.84
N THR A 54 -1.12 -52.36 4.14
CA THR A 54 0.20 -51.87 3.72
C THR A 54 0.87 -51.00 4.79
N ILE A 55 2.21 -51.05 4.88
CA ILE A 55 2.97 -50.29 5.90
C ILE A 55 2.74 -48.77 5.84
N THR A 56 2.28 -48.26 4.70
CA THR A 56 1.94 -46.86 4.48
C THR A 56 0.50 -46.49 4.88
N SER A 57 -0.39 -47.46 5.11
CA SER A 57 -1.77 -47.23 5.57
C SER A 57 -1.84 -46.95 7.08
N GLN A 58 -0.89 -47.50 7.83
CA GLN A 58 -0.68 -47.18 9.23
C GLN A 58 0.07 -45.85 9.25
N GLY A 59 -0.66 -44.74 9.39
CA GLY A 59 -0.07 -43.42 9.63
C GLY A 59 1.00 -43.45 10.73
N PRO A 60 1.76 -42.36 10.93
CA PRO A 60 2.95 -42.35 11.80
C PRO A 60 2.69 -43.08 13.12
N ASN A 61 3.56 -44.04 13.45
CA ASN A 61 3.50 -44.96 14.60
C ASN A 61 3.72 -44.24 15.95
N SER A 62 3.11 -43.06 16.09
CA SER A 62 3.14 -42.17 17.26
C SER A 62 1.84 -42.21 18.05
N PHE A 63 0.75 -42.75 17.47
CA PHE A 63 -0.38 -43.23 18.27
C PHE A 63 -0.04 -44.62 18.81
N GLY A 64 0.94 -44.62 19.71
CA GLY A 64 1.37 -45.79 20.44
C GLY A 64 0.16 -46.48 21.10
N LYS A 65 0.19 -47.81 21.09
CA LYS A 65 -0.74 -48.68 21.82
C LYS A 65 -0.52 -48.57 23.35
N ASN A 66 -0.49 -47.36 23.93
CA ASN A 66 -0.58 -47.17 25.37
C ASN A 66 -2.06 -47.07 25.78
N ARG A 67 -2.79 -48.17 25.57
CA ARG A 67 -4.14 -48.41 26.12
C ARG A 67 -4.10 -48.62 27.66
N LYS A 68 -3.31 -47.81 28.37
CA LYS A 68 -3.15 -47.75 29.84
C LYS A 68 -2.85 -46.34 30.38
N THR A 69 -2.79 -45.31 29.55
CA THR A 69 -2.82 -43.91 30.00
C THR A 69 -4.01 -43.25 29.32
N GLY A 70 -5.19 -43.52 29.90
CA GLY A 70 -6.37 -42.75 29.58
C GLY A 70 -6.19 -41.31 30.03
N PHE A 71 -6.99 -40.42 29.43
CA PHE A 71 -7.22 -39.08 29.96
C PHE A 71 -7.57 -39.20 31.45
N THR A 72 -6.80 -38.56 32.33
CA THR A 72 -6.93 -38.39 33.78
C THR A 72 -5.89 -39.11 34.66
N ASN A 73 -5.14 -38.26 35.36
CA ASN A 73 -4.57 -38.39 36.71
C ASN A 73 -3.18 -39.01 36.86
N ASP A 74 -2.17 -38.37 36.26
CA ASP A 74 -0.84 -38.37 36.85
C ASP A 74 -0.69 -37.17 37.79
N ASN A 75 -0.36 -37.51 39.03
CA ASN A 75 -0.35 -36.75 40.27
C ASN A 75 0.69 -35.60 40.32
N SER A 76 0.80 -34.79 39.27
CA SER A 76 1.74 -33.65 39.18
C SER A 76 1.04 -32.28 39.15
N PHE A 77 -0.19 -32.18 39.68
CA PHE A 77 -0.82 -30.89 39.94
C PHE A 77 -0.07 -30.19 41.08
N ARG A 78 0.85 -29.29 40.74
CA ARG A 78 1.44 -28.31 41.66
C ARG A 78 0.50 -27.10 41.74
N PRO A 79 -0.30 -26.93 42.81
CA PRO A 79 -1.31 -25.86 42.88
C PRO A 79 -0.74 -24.45 43.05
N TRP A 80 0.59 -24.27 43.06
CA TRP A 80 1.23 -22.96 43.24
C TRP A 80 1.99 -22.46 42.00
N ALA A 81 2.15 -23.29 40.97
CA ALA A 81 2.95 -22.94 39.78
C ALA A 81 2.11 -22.38 38.61
N THR A 82 0.80 -22.16 38.81
CA THR A 82 -0.10 -21.77 37.72
C THR A 82 -0.59 -20.32 37.82
N ASP A 83 -0.57 -19.67 38.98
CA ASP A 83 -1.36 -18.44 39.12
C ASP A 83 -0.60 -17.15 38.78
N ILE A 84 0.73 -17.21 38.69
CA ILE A 84 1.57 -16.04 38.41
C ILE A 84 1.99 -16.00 36.92
N GLU A 85 2.28 -17.13 36.30
CA GLU A 85 2.72 -17.17 34.89
C GLU A 85 1.56 -17.17 33.87
N LEU A 86 0.37 -17.68 34.24
CA LEU A 86 -0.79 -17.65 33.33
C LEU A 86 -1.40 -16.26 33.18
N LYS A 87 -1.33 -15.40 34.21
CA LYS A 87 -1.87 -14.02 34.14
C LYS A 87 -1.11 -13.10 33.19
N HIS A 88 0.15 -13.44 32.88
CA HIS A 88 0.99 -12.70 31.94
C HIS A 88 1.13 -13.39 30.58
N HIS A 89 0.44 -14.52 30.36
CA HIS A 89 0.47 -15.21 29.08
C HIS A 89 -0.30 -14.40 28.02
N LYS A 90 0.28 -14.23 26.83
CA LYS A 90 -0.30 -13.47 25.69
C LYS A 90 -1.66 -13.99 25.20
N LEU A 91 -2.15 -15.11 25.72
CA LEU A 91 -3.48 -15.64 25.40
C LEU A 91 -4.50 -15.41 26.54
N SER A 92 -4.06 -14.94 27.70
CA SER A 92 -4.89 -14.74 28.90
C SER A 92 -4.96 -13.28 29.35
N ARG A 93 -4.62 -12.35 28.45
CA ARG A 93 -4.74 -10.92 28.72
C ARG A 93 -6.15 -10.45 28.30
N PRO A 94 -6.85 -9.64 29.11
CA PRO A 94 -8.24 -9.25 28.83
C PRO A 94 -8.37 -8.56 27.47
N GLN A 95 -9.41 -8.91 26.69
CA GLN A 95 -9.65 -8.35 25.36
C GLN A 95 -9.71 -6.80 25.34
N ILE A 96 -10.14 -6.19 26.45
CA ILE A 96 -10.21 -4.74 26.64
C ILE A 96 -8.82 -4.10 26.60
N GLU A 97 -7.80 -4.74 27.19
CA GLU A 97 -6.43 -4.22 27.19
C GLU A 97 -5.81 -4.25 25.79
N TYR A 98 -6.07 -5.29 25.00
CA TYR A 98 -5.62 -5.35 23.60
C TYR A 98 -6.21 -4.23 22.74
N LEU A 99 -7.49 -3.93 22.92
CA LEU A 99 -8.16 -2.86 22.18
C LEU A 99 -7.56 -1.49 22.54
N ASN A 100 -7.26 -1.27 23.83
CA ASN A 100 -6.60 -0.04 24.28
C ASN A 100 -5.17 0.09 23.72
N ASP A 101 -4.38 -0.98 23.72
CA ASP A 101 -3.03 -0.97 23.15
C ASP A 101 -3.04 -0.63 21.66
N LYS A 102 -3.98 -1.22 20.90
CA LYS A 102 -4.14 -0.92 19.48
C LYS A 102 -4.51 0.54 19.23
N ILE A 103 -5.39 1.11 20.05
CA ILE A 103 -5.76 2.53 19.97
C ILE A 103 -4.53 3.41 20.25
N VAL A 104 -3.71 3.07 21.25
CA VAL A 104 -2.48 3.80 21.58
C VAL A 104 -1.46 3.71 20.44
N GLU A 105 -1.26 2.52 19.87
CA GLU A 105 -0.39 2.35 18.70
C GLU A 105 -0.83 3.20 17.50
N ASP A 106 -2.13 3.20 17.19
CA ASP A 106 -2.68 3.99 16.08
C ASP A 106 -2.52 5.49 16.33
N GLN A 107 -2.67 5.95 17.58
CA GLN A 107 -2.41 7.34 17.95
C GLN A 107 -0.92 7.70 17.80
N LEU A 108 0.00 6.81 18.17
CA LEU A 108 1.44 7.02 18.02
C LEU A 108 1.83 7.11 16.54
N LYS A 109 1.35 6.17 15.72
CA LYS A 109 1.57 6.18 14.26
C LYS A 109 1.04 7.47 13.62
N LYS A 110 -0.14 7.93 14.05
CA LYS A 110 -0.71 9.19 13.55
C LYS A 110 0.16 10.40 13.94
N LYS A 111 0.62 10.47 15.19
CA LYS A 111 1.54 11.53 15.65
C LYS A 111 2.85 11.52 14.87
N GLU A 112 3.41 10.34 14.60
CA GLU A 112 4.64 10.21 13.80
C GLU A 112 4.44 10.73 12.37
N ILE A 113 3.34 10.34 11.72
CA ILE A 113 2.98 10.84 10.38
C ILE A 113 2.82 12.36 10.39
N ASP A 114 2.14 12.92 11.38
CA ASP A 114 1.93 14.37 11.48
C ASP A 114 3.25 15.12 11.71
N MET A 115 4.16 14.57 12.52
CA MET A 115 5.51 15.09 12.72
C MET A 115 6.33 15.06 11.43
N LEU A 116 6.26 13.98 10.65
CA LEU A 116 6.94 13.87 9.36
C LEU A 116 6.40 14.90 8.35
N LYS A 117 5.07 15.05 8.26
CA LYS A 117 4.44 16.07 7.41
C LYS A 117 4.89 17.49 7.78
N GLN A 118 4.97 17.81 9.08
CA GLN A 118 5.47 19.11 9.53
C GLN A 118 6.93 19.33 9.14
N LYS A 119 7.78 18.32 9.27
CA LYS A 119 9.19 18.40 8.84
C LYS A 119 9.30 18.61 7.33
N GLU A 120 8.52 17.89 6.53
CA GLU A 120 8.47 18.06 5.07
C GLU A 120 8.01 19.46 4.68
N GLU A 121 6.98 19.99 5.34
CA GLU A 121 6.48 21.35 5.10
C GLU A 121 7.52 22.41 5.46
N GLN A 122 8.22 22.26 6.58
CA GLN A 122 9.32 23.15 6.97
C GLN A 122 10.47 23.10 5.96
N LEU A 123 10.85 21.90 5.52
CA LEU A 123 11.88 21.72 4.50
C LEU A 123 11.46 22.35 3.16
N ALA A 124 10.20 22.21 2.76
CA ALA A 124 9.66 22.84 1.55
C ALA A 124 9.73 24.37 1.65
N LYS A 125 9.33 24.95 2.79
CA LYS A 125 9.43 26.39 3.06
C LYS A 125 10.88 26.88 3.01
N GLN A 126 11.83 26.12 3.56
CA GLN A 126 13.26 26.45 3.47
C GLN A 126 13.77 26.42 2.02
N LYS A 127 13.45 25.36 1.26
CA LYS A 127 13.79 25.25 -0.16
C LYS A 127 13.23 26.41 -0.99
N GLN A 128 12.00 26.84 -0.72
CA GLN A 128 11.38 27.99 -1.39
C GLN A 128 12.14 29.30 -1.10
N LYS A 129 12.55 29.53 0.16
CA LYS A 129 13.36 30.70 0.53
C LYS A 129 14.72 30.70 -0.16
N GLU A 130 15.40 29.55 -0.20
CA GLU A 130 16.68 29.41 -0.92
C GLU A 130 16.52 29.68 -2.42
N LEU A 131 15.45 29.16 -3.03
CA LEU A 131 15.15 29.42 -4.44
C LEU A 131 14.88 30.91 -4.73
N GLN A 132 14.21 31.60 -3.81
CA GLN A 132 14.00 33.05 -3.92
C GLN A 132 15.33 33.82 -3.87
N LYS A 133 16.22 33.50 -2.91
CA LYS A 133 17.56 34.10 -2.82
C LYS A 133 18.37 33.87 -4.10
N ILE A 134 18.31 32.66 -4.68
CA ILE A 134 19.01 32.35 -5.94
C ILE A 134 18.44 33.19 -7.09
N LYS A 135 17.11 33.30 -7.18
CA LYS A 135 16.46 34.14 -8.21
C LYS A 135 16.87 35.60 -8.11
N GLU A 136 16.98 36.13 -6.90
CA GLU A 136 17.45 37.51 -6.65
C GLU A 136 18.89 37.70 -7.12
N LYS A 137 19.80 36.79 -6.76
CA LYS A 137 21.19 36.81 -7.25
C LYS A 137 21.28 36.75 -8.78
N ILE A 138 20.49 35.89 -9.43
CA ILE A 138 20.44 35.83 -10.90
C ILE A 138 19.94 37.16 -11.47
N LYS A 139 18.96 37.81 -10.84
CA LYS A 139 18.44 39.10 -11.27
C LYS A 139 19.50 40.20 -11.15
N GLU A 140 20.27 40.20 -10.06
CA GLU A 140 21.41 41.11 -9.87
C GLU A 140 22.49 40.90 -10.94
N GLU A 141 22.91 39.66 -11.20
CA GLU A 141 23.89 39.34 -12.24
C GLU A 141 23.39 39.74 -13.65
N LYS A 142 22.11 39.46 -13.96
CA LYS A 142 21.48 39.92 -15.22
C LYS A 142 21.40 41.45 -15.32
N ASN A 143 21.39 42.16 -14.21
CA ASN A 143 21.39 43.62 -14.21
C ASN A 143 22.77 44.22 -14.47
N LYS A 144 23.86 43.50 -14.18
CA LYS A 144 25.24 43.96 -14.42
C LYS A 144 25.62 43.98 -15.90
N VAL A 145 24.97 43.15 -16.73
CA VAL A 145 25.26 43.09 -18.17
C VAL A 145 23.99 43.39 -18.94
N LYS A 146 23.97 44.54 -19.60
CA LYS A 146 22.90 44.94 -20.52
C LYS A 146 23.31 44.63 -21.94
N ILE A 147 22.37 44.16 -22.76
CA ILE A 147 22.66 43.74 -24.14
C ILE A 147 21.73 44.47 -25.08
N CYS A 148 22.28 45.10 -26.11
CA CYS A 148 21.47 45.62 -27.21
C CYS A 148 21.03 44.46 -28.09
N THR A 149 19.72 44.22 -28.23
CA THR A 149 19.17 43.11 -29.02
C THR A 149 19.44 43.26 -30.52
N LEU A 150 19.48 44.50 -31.01
CA LEU A 150 19.70 44.83 -32.42
C LEU A 150 21.16 44.72 -32.84
N CYS A 151 22.10 45.06 -31.95
CA CYS A 151 23.53 45.06 -32.23
C CYS A 151 24.27 43.86 -31.65
N LYS A 152 23.61 43.07 -30.77
CA LYS A 152 24.18 41.94 -30.01
C LYS A 152 25.44 42.31 -29.20
N ARG A 153 25.59 43.58 -28.80
CA ARG A 153 26.71 44.08 -28.00
C ARG A 153 26.34 44.14 -26.52
N LYS A 154 27.32 43.86 -25.65
CA LYS A 154 27.19 43.89 -24.19
C LYS A 154 27.67 45.24 -23.64
N PHE A 155 26.98 45.74 -22.62
CA PHE A 155 27.24 47.01 -21.94
C PHE A 155 27.24 46.79 -20.42
N GLU A 156 28.12 47.50 -19.73
CA GLU A 156 28.29 47.42 -18.27
C GLU A 156 27.15 48.12 -17.52
N ASN A 157 26.64 49.24 -18.05
CA ASN A 157 25.65 50.08 -17.40
C ASN A 157 24.48 50.37 -18.33
N MET A 158 23.31 50.59 -17.74
CA MET A 158 22.10 50.98 -18.47
C MET A 158 22.29 52.28 -19.25
N GLN A 159 23.00 53.27 -18.67
CA GLN A 159 23.32 54.53 -19.34
C GLN A 159 24.18 54.34 -20.60
N LYS A 160 25.17 53.44 -20.56
CA LYS A 160 26.01 53.14 -21.74
C LYS A 160 25.20 52.50 -22.86
N LEU A 161 24.24 51.64 -22.51
CA LEU A 161 23.31 51.06 -23.49
C LEU A 161 22.40 52.13 -24.10
N LEU A 162 21.84 53.05 -23.30
CA LEU A 162 21.01 54.15 -23.82
C LEU A 162 21.81 55.06 -24.78
N ILE A 163 23.03 55.44 -24.39
CA ILE A 163 23.91 56.23 -25.25
C ILE A 163 24.22 55.49 -26.56
N HIS A 164 24.37 54.17 -26.51
CA HIS A 164 24.57 53.36 -27.71
C HIS A 164 23.34 53.34 -28.62
N GLU A 165 22.14 53.20 -28.05
CA GLU A 165 20.88 53.21 -28.82
C GLU A 165 20.67 54.56 -29.53
N GLU A 166 21.00 55.67 -28.87
CA GLU A 166 20.89 57.01 -29.44
C GLU A 166 21.96 57.31 -30.50
N LYS A 167 23.24 57.04 -30.19
CA LYS A 167 24.37 57.54 -30.99
C LYS A 167 24.93 56.55 -32.01
N SER A 168 24.64 55.26 -31.88
CA SER A 168 25.30 54.27 -32.74
C SER A 168 24.65 54.22 -34.12
N GLU A 169 25.42 54.60 -35.15
CA GLU A 169 25.01 54.48 -36.55
C GLU A 169 24.61 53.04 -36.91
N LEU A 170 25.32 52.04 -36.37
CA LEU A 170 25.01 50.63 -36.59
C LEU A 170 23.63 50.26 -36.03
N HIS A 171 23.27 50.79 -34.85
CA HIS A 171 21.96 50.59 -34.25
C HIS A 171 20.87 51.24 -35.10
N GLN A 172 21.07 52.48 -35.53
CA GLN A 172 20.12 53.20 -36.38
C GLN A 172 19.94 52.54 -37.75
N ASN A 173 21.02 52.02 -38.35
CA ASN A 173 20.95 51.30 -39.62
C ASN A 173 20.20 49.97 -39.48
N ASN A 174 20.40 49.24 -38.38
CA ASN A 174 19.64 48.03 -38.09
C ASN A 174 18.17 48.31 -37.80
N LEU A 175 17.85 49.42 -37.12
CA LEU A 175 16.47 49.89 -36.95
C LEU A 175 15.81 50.19 -38.29
N LYS A 176 16.50 50.94 -39.18
CA LYS A 176 16.00 51.23 -40.54
C LYS A 176 15.75 49.95 -41.34
N LYS A 177 16.63 48.96 -41.24
CA LYS A 177 16.46 47.65 -41.88
C LYS A 177 15.28 46.83 -41.37
N LEU A 178 14.84 47.05 -40.12
CA LEU A 178 13.65 46.38 -39.56
C LEU A 178 12.34 47.09 -39.96
N GLN A 179 12.43 48.37 -40.30
CA GLN A 179 11.29 49.21 -40.70
C GLN A 179 11.04 49.22 -42.22
N ALA A 180 12.03 48.77 -43.00
CA ALA A 180 11.95 48.59 -44.45
C ALA A 180 11.42 47.18 -44.78
#